data_AF-A0A0Q5H5J9-F1
#
_entry.id   AF-A0A0Q5H5J9-F1
#
_cell.length_a   1.000
_cell.length_b   1.000
_cell.length_c   1.000
_cell.angle_alpha   90.00
_cell.angle_beta   90.00
_cell.angle_gamma   90.00
#
_symmetry.space_group_name_H-M   'P 1'
#
loop_
_entity.id
_entity.type
_entity.pdbx_description
1 polymer ?
#
loop_
_entity_poly.entity_id
_entity_poly.type
_entity_poly.pdbx_seq_one_letter_code
_entity_poly.pdbx_strand_id
1 'polypeptide(L)'
;MAWIVQLFIPRRRKNRQELAARAAEVIAKVLFDIGIDRFLNGSLLIDRALRVRFVSCPTAVGDVHAAVRADTLAQAHALRDAHEGGLATLPRQHQILCLADELMAALLAQSPVLRALPAQRNAIDEVQAAPARSQA
;
A
#
# COMPACT_ATOMS: atom_id res chain seq x y z
N MET A 1 -12.23 -12.29 36.99
CA MET A 1 -11.01 -12.76 36.30
C MET A 1 -11.30 -12.68 34.81
N ALA A 2 -10.57 -11.81 34.10
CA ALA A 2 -11.01 -11.12 32.88
C ALA A 2 -11.34 -12.05 31.70
N TRP A 3 -12.52 -11.83 31.13
CA TRP A 3 -13.04 -12.53 29.95
C TRP A 3 -12.33 -12.07 28.67
N ILE A 4 -11.88 -13.04 27.89
CA ILE A 4 -11.40 -12.84 26.52
C ILE A 4 -12.61 -12.41 25.68
N VAL A 5 -12.74 -11.11 25.43
CA VAL A 5 -13.62 -10.62 24.38
C VAL A 5 -12.88 -10.86 23.06
N GLN A 6 -13.08 -12.04 22.49
CA GLN A 6 -12.91 -12.26 21.06
C GLN A 6 -13.92 -11.36 20.35
N LEU A 7 -13.53 -10.09 20.15
CA LEU A 7 -14.22 -9.20 19.24
C LEU A 7 -14.15 -9.85 17.87
N PHE A 8 -15.28 -10.40 17.43
CA PHE A 8 -15.59 -10.66 16.04
C PHE A 8 -15.51 -9.33 15.28
N ILE A 9 -14.28 -8.89 14.98
CA ILE A 9 -14.06 -7.81 14.02
C ILE A 9 -14.43 -8.44 12.68
N PRO A 10 -15.53 -8.00 12.03
CA PRO A 10 -15.95 -8.54 10.74
C PRO A 10 -14.76 -8.44 9.80
N ARG A 11 -14.48 -9.50 9.04
CA ARG A 11 -13.44 -9.58 8.00
C ARG A 11 -13.31 -8.23 7.28
N ARG A 12 -12.38 -7.37 7.73
CA ARG A 12 -12.20 -6.03 7.17
C ARG A 12 -11.83 -6.19 5.70
N ARG A 13 -12.75 -5.86 4.79
CA ARG A 13 -12.46 -5.82 3.35
C ARG A 13 -11.42 -4.72 3.12
N LYS A 14 -10.22 -5.13 2.72
CA LYS A 14 -9.13 -4.22 2.41
C LYS A 14 -9.51 -3.38 1.19
N ASN A 15 -9.40 -2.06 1.31
CA ASN A 15 -9.66 -1.15 0.20
C ASN A 15 -8.36 -0.70 -0.47
N ARG A 16 -8.45 -0.24 -1.73
CA ARG A 16 -7.27 0.27 -2.44
C ARG A 16 -6.61 1.44 -1.72
N GLN A 17 -7.39 2.31 -1.08
CA GLN A 17 -6.89 3.43 -0.29
C GLN A 17 -6.07 3.00 0.94
N GLU A 18 -6.51 1.94 1.64
CA GLU A 18 -5.72 1.38 2.76
C GLU A 18 -4.44 0.73 2.28
N LEU A 19 -4.48 0.11 1.09
CA LEU A 19 -3.30 -0.49 0.48
C LEU A 19 -2.29 0.58 0.04
N ALA A 20 -2.77 1.67 -0.54
CA ALA A 20 -1.96 2.83 -0.91
C ALA A 20 -1.32 3.51 0.31
N ALA A 21 -2.11 3.75 1.37
CA ALA A 21 -1.59 4.29 2.63
C ALA A 21 -0.52 3.37 3.23
N ARG A 22 -0.77 2.05 3.22
CA ARG A 22 0.20 1.08 3.72
C ARG A 22 1.46 1.01 2.84
N ALA A 23 1.32 1.17 1.53
CA ALA A 23 2.45 1.25 0.63
C ALA A 23 3.31 2.48 0.94
N ALA A 24 2.69 3.65 1.13
CA ALA A 24 3.39 4.87 1.51
C ALA A 24 4.16 4.71 2.84
N GLU A 25 3.55 4.09 3.86
CA GLU A 25 4.22 3.81 5.14
C GLU A 25 5.43 2.86 4.97
N VAL A 26 5.29 1.81 4.16
CA VAL A 26 6.39 0.88 3.87
C VAL A 26 7.51 1.60 3.13
N ILE A 27 7.19 2.40 2.11
CA ILE A 27 8.17 3.21 1.37
C ILE A 27 8.89 4.16 2.32
N ALA A 28 8.17 4.93 3.13
CA ALA A 28 8.76 5.86 4.09
C ALA A 28 9.71 5.16 5.07
N LYS A 29 9.30 4.00 5.60
CA LYS A 29 10.12 3.20 6.52
C LYS A 29 11.37 2.66 5.84
N VAL A 30 11.26 2.12 4.62
CA VAL A 30 12.38 1.55 3.89
C VAL A 30 13.38 2.65 3.50
N LEU A 31 12.91 3.79 3.00
CA LEU A 31 13.76 4.94 2.69
C LEU A 31 14.52 5.44 3.94
N PHE A 32 13.87 5.42 5.11
CA PHE A 32 14.50 5.80 6.37
C PHE A 32 15.54 4.77 6.84
N ASP A 33 15.27 3.47 6.72
CA ASP A 33 16.08 2.39 7.28
C ASP A 33 17.32 2.04 6.43
N ILE A 34 17.14 1.93 5.11
CA ILE A 34 18.20 1.45 4.21
C ILE A 34 18.70 2.50 3.22
N GLY A 35 17.99 3.62 3.07
CA GLY A 35 18.32 4.69 2.12
C GLY A 35 17.81 4.47 0.70
N ILE A 36 17.92 5.50 -0.13
CA ILE A 36 17.33 5.54 -1.48
C ILE A 36 18.02 4.61 -2.48
N ASP A 37 19.34 4.51 -2.45
CA ASP A 37 20.08 3.65 -3.38
C ASP A 37 19.75 2.17 -3.17
N ARG A 38 19.57 1.74 -1.91
CA ARG A 38 19.14 0.37 -1.62
C ARG A 38 17.66 0.14 -1.90
N PHE A 39 16.82 1.18 -1.76
CA PHE A 39 15.43 1.13 -2.18
C PHE A 39 15.31 0.85 -3.68
N LEU A 40 16.04 1.58 -4.52
CA LEU A 40 16.00 1.44 -5.99
C LEU A 40 16.41 0.05 -6.47
N ASN A 41 17.34 -0.61 -5.77
CA ASN A 41 17.77 -1.97 -6.09
C ASN A 41 16.77 -3.05 -5.64
N GLY A 42 15.72 -2.68 -4.91
CA GLY A 42 14.71 -3.59 -4.38
C GLY A 42 13.42 -3.68 -5.19
N SER A 43 12.48 -4.46 -4.66
CA SER A 43 11.15 -4.65 -5.23
C SER A 43 10.08 -4.54 -4.15
N LEU A 44 8.96 -3.90 -4.50
CA LEU A 44 7.75 -3.88 -3.71
C LEU A 44 6.77 -4.93 -4.22
N LEU A 45 6.25 -5.74 -3.31
CA LEU A 45 5.37 -6.85 -3.63
C LEU A 45 4.11 -6.85 -2.77
N ILE A 46 3.04 -7.41 -3.34
CA ILE A 46 1.80 -7.68 -2.62
C ILE A 46 1.62 -9.19 -2.48
N ASP A 47 1.67 -9.66 -1.24
CA ASP A 47 1.39 -11.05 -0.89
C ASP A 47 -0.11 -11.39 -1.06
N ARG A 48 -0.46 -12.70 -1.12
CA ARG A 48 -1.86 -13.19 -1.16
C ARG A 48 -2.74 -12.67 -0.02
N ALA A 49 -2.15 -12.38 1.12
CA ALA A 49 -2.85 -11.73 2.22
C ALA A 49 -3.11 -10.23 1.98
N LEU A 50 -2.88 -9.69 0.77
CA LEU A 50 -2.94 -8.27 0.41
C LEU A 50 -2.05 -7.41 1.32
N ARG A 51 -0.82 -7.86 1.56
CA ARG A 51 0.17 -7.16 2.40
C ARG A 51 1.29 -6.63 1.52
N VAL A 52 1.57 -5.33 1.63
CA VAL A 52 2.72 -4.70 0.98
C VAL A 52 4.00 -5.09 1.71
N ARG A 53 5.00 -5.52 0.97
CA ARG A 53 6.35 -5.81 1.48
C ARG A 53 7.39 -5.25 0.53
N PHE A 54 8.56 -4.93 1.08
CA PHE A 54 9.75 -4.58 0.32
C PHE A 54 10.79 -5.69 0.47
N VAL A 55 11.49 -6.01 -0.61
CA VAL A 55 12.60 -6.96 -0.63
C VAL A 55 13.77 -6.31 -1.34
N SER A 56 14.95 -6.28 -0.70
CA SER A 56 16.14 -5.61 -1.20
C SER A 56 16.90 -6.38 -2.30
N CYS A 57 16.47 -7.61 -2.61
CA CYS A 57 17.08 -8.44 -3.65
C CYS A 57 16.04 -8.83 -4.71
N PRO A 58 16.47 -9.01 -5.98
CA PRO A 58 15.64 -9.59 -7.03
C PRO A 58 15.51 -11.10 -6.79
N THR A 59 14.76 -11.49 -5.76
CA THR A 59 14.48 -12.89 -5.46
C THR A 59 13.33 -13.36 -6.33
N ALA A 60 13.37 -14.63 -6.77
CA ALA A 60 12.23 -15.29 -7.38
C ALA A 60 10.99 -15.07 -6.51
N VAL A 61 10.11 -14.21 -7.00
CA VAL A 61 8.96 -13.78 -6.23
C VAL A 61 8.02 -14.98 -6.20
N GLY A 62 7.77 -15.50 -5.00
CA GLY A 62 6.87 -16.65 -4.80
C GLY A 62 5.42 -16.30 -5.15
N ASP A 63 4.49 -16.92 -4.43
CA ASP A 63 3.06 -16.81 -4.72
C ASP A 63 2.46 -15.44 -4.30
N VAL A 64 2.75 -14.41 -5.09
CA VAL A 64 2.34 -13.01 -4.88
C VAL A 64 1.30 -12.56 -5.91
N HIS A 65 0.54 -11.53 -5.58
CA HIS A 65 -0.41 -10.93 -6.52
C HIS A 65 0.25 -10.02 -7.55
N ALA A 66 1.30 -9.31 -7.17
CA ALA A 66 2.05 -8.40 -8.03
C ALA A 66 3.42 -8.07 -7.40
N ALA A 67 4.40 -7.76 -8.24
CA ALA A 67 5.71 -7.29 -7.82
C ALA A 67 6.24 -6.23 -8.79
N VAL A 68 6.63 -5.09 -8.24
CA VAL A 68 7.14 -3.94 -8.99
C VAL A 68 8.53 -3.63 -8.48
N ARG A 69 9.50 -3.57 -9.40
CA ARG A 69 10.85 -3.14 -9.04
C ARG A 69 10.87 -1.63 -8.83
N ALA A 70 11.54 -1.18 -7.78
CA ALA A 70 11.57 0.25 -7.44
C ALA A 70 12.26 1.10 -8.51
N ASP A 71 13.28 0.56 -9.20
CA ASP A 71 13.96 1.20 -10.33
C ASP A 71 13.10 1.40 -11.58
N THR A 72 11.93 0.78 -11.67
CA THR A 72 10.99 0.99 -12.79
C THR A 72 10.05 2.16 -12.57
N LEU A 73 10.05 2.75 -11.38
CA LEU A 73 9.18 3.87 -11.00
C LEU A 73 9.90 5.20 -11.27
N ALA A 74 9.30 6.05 -12.10
CA ALA A 74 9.83 7.35 -12.44
C ALA A 74 9.97 8.25 -11.20
N GLN A 75 9.02 8.17 -10.27
CA GLN A 75 9.06 8.92 -9.00
C GLN A 75 10.20 8.45 -8.08
N ALA A 76 10.66 7.20 -8.20
CA ALA A 76 11.78 6.72 -7.41
C ALA A 76 13.11 7.34 -7.89
N HIS A 77 13.26 7.51 -9.21
CA HIS A 77 14.39 8.25 -9.79
C HIS A 77 14.33 9.74 -9.47
N ALA A 78 13.15 10.35 -9.54
CA ALA A 78 12.96 11.76 -9.15
C ALA A 78 13.31 11.99 -7.66
N LEU A 79 12.98 11.03 -6.79
CA LEU A 79 13.36 11.08 -5.39
C LEU A 79 14.88 10.97 -5.19
N ARG A 80 15.58 10.18 -6.02
CA ARG A 80 17.04 10.05 -6.00
C ARG A 80 17.72 11.32 -6.47
N ASP A 81 17.25 11.89 -7.57
CA ASP A 81 17.77 13.16 -8.11
C ASP A 81 17.62 14.29 -7.08
N ALA A 82 16.45 14.38 -6.44
CA ALA A 82 16.22 15.31 -5.32
C ALA A 82 17.12 15.03 -4.10
N HIS A 83 17.59 13.80 -3.90
CA HIS A 83 18.51 13.45 -2.81
C HIS A 83 19.96 13.85 -3.10
N GLU A 84 20.40 13.73 -4.36
CA GLU A 84 21.76 14.04 -4.84
C GLU A 84 22.02 15.56 -5.03
N GLY A 85 21.08 16.41 -4.61
CA GLY A 85 21.19 17.87 -4.73
C GLY A 85 20.39 18.48 -5.90
N GLY A 86 19.57 17.67 -6.59
CA GLY A 86 18.54 18.18 -7.48
C GLY A 86 17.54 19.05 -6.73
N LEU A 87 16.99 20.06 -7.40
CA LEU A 87 15.97 20.93 -6.82
C LEU A 87 14.70 20.11 -6.56
N ALA A 88 14.49 19.70 -5.31
CA ALA A 88 13.24 19.11 -4.87
C ALA A 88 12.11 20.14 -5.03
N THR A 89 11.30 19.98 -6.07
CA THR A 89 10.15 20.87 -6.34
C THR A 89 8.99 20.62 -5.37
N LEU A 90 9.01 19.47 -4.68
CA LEU A 90 7.94 19.01 -3.80
C LEU A 90 8.50 18.60 -2.42
N PRO A 91 7.73 18.80 -1.33
CA PRO A 91 8.10 18.29 -0.01
C PRO A 91 8.28 16.76 -0.04
N ARG A 92 9.24 16.24 0.75
CA ARG A 92 9.54 14.79 0.81
C ARG A 92 8.32 13.91 1.07
N GLN A 93 7.39 14.35 1.92
CA GLN A 93 6.14 13.62 2.17
C GLN A 93 5.27 13.51 0.92
N HIS A 94 5.22 14.56 0.11
CA HIS A 94 4.46 14.58 -1.13
C HIS A 94 5.11 13.68 -2.19
N GLN A 95 6.44 13.67 -2.28
CA GLN A 95 7.18 12.76 -3.15
C GLN A 95 6.91 11.28 -2.81
N ILE A 96 6.84 10.94 -1.51
CA ILE A 96 6.49 9.58 -1.07
C ILE A 96 5.06 9.21 -1.48
N LEU A 97 4.11 10.15 -1.40
CA LEU A 97 2.73 9.91 -1.83
C LEU A 97 2.67 9.70 -3.35
N CYS A 98 3.33 10.54 -4.16
CA CYS A 98 3.41 10.36 -5.60
C CYS A 98 4.03 9.01 -5.98
N LEU A 99 5.08 8.59 -5.27
CA LEU A 99 5.71 7.29 -5.46
C LEU A 99 4.78 6.13 -5.08
N ALA A 100 4.00 6.28 -4.00
CA ALA A 100 3.01 5.29 -3.59
C ALA A 100 1.87 5.17 -4.62
N ASP A 101 1.40 6.29 -5.18
CA ASP A 101 0.38 6.30 -6.24
C ASP A 101 0.89 5.63 -7.52
N GLU A 102 2.11 5.96 -7.97
CA GLU A 102 2.73 5.32 -9.13
C GLU A 102 2.90 3.81 -8.93
N LEU A 103 3.39 3.41 -7.75
CA LEU A 103 3.51 2.02 -7.37
C LEU A 103 2.13 1.32 -7.39
N MET A 104 1.10 1.94 -6.84
CA MET A 104 -0.25 1.39 -6.83
C MET A 104 -0.81 1.22 -8.24
N ALA A 105 -0.58 2.18 -9.13
CA ALA A 105 -0.95 2.07 -10.54
C ALA A 105 -0.23 0.89 -11.21
N ALA A 106 1.07 0.73 -10.98
CA ALA A 106 1.86 -0.39 -11.51
C ALA A 106 1.39 -1.75 -10.96
N LEU A 107 1.08 -1.84 -9.66
CA LEU A 107 0.56 -3.05 -9.03
C LEU A 107 -0.84 -3.42 -9.55
N LEU A 108 -1.72 -2.43 -9.74
CA LEU A 108 -3.03 -2.62 -10.36
C LEU A 108 -2.89 -3.08 -11.81
N ALA A 109 -1.92 -2.57 -12.57
CA ALA A 109 -1.67 -3.00 -13.93
C ALA A 109 -1.27 -4.49 -14.02
N GLN A 110 -0.59 -5.03 -13.01
CA GLN A 110 -0.15 -6.43 -13.00
C GLN A 110 -1.20 -7.44 -12.50
N SER A 111 -2.15 -7.04 -11.64
CA SER A 111 -3.03 -8.00 -10.96
C SER A 111 -4.53 -7.72 -11.13
N PRO A 112 -5.30 -8.62 -11.77
CA PRO A 112 -6.75 -8.47 -11.85
C PRO A 112 -7.43 -8.55 -10.48
N VAL A 113 -6.84 -9.26 -9.51
CA VAL A 113 -7.34 -9.34 -8.13
C VAL A 113 -7.28 -7.97 -7.45
N LEU A 114 -6.19 -7.23 -7.65
CA LEU A 114 -6.06 -5.88 -7.10
C LEU A 114 -7.02 -4.90 -7.79
N ARG A 115 -7.25 -5.06 -9.11
CA ARG A 115 -8.29 -4.30 -9.83
C ARG A 115 -9.70 -4.66 -9.40
N ALA A 116 -9.95 -5.84 -8.84
CA ALA A 116 -11.27 -6.18 -8.32
C ALA A 116 -11.55 -5.52 -6.96
N LEU A 117 -10.54 -4.97 -6.26
CA LEU A 117 -10.74 -4.30 -4.97
C LEU A 117 -11.51 -2.98 -5.15
N PRO A 118 -12.44 -2.65 -4.24
CA PRO A 118 -13.13 -1.36 -4.25
C PRO A 118 -12.14 -0.20 -4.04
N ALA A 119 -12.31 0.86 -4.83
CA ALA A 119 -11.45 2.05 -4.79
C ALA A 119 -11.53 2.78 -3.45
N GLN A 120 -12.71 2.82 -2.85
CA GLN A 120 -13.00 3.50 -1.59
C GLN A 120 -13.90 2.62 -0.71
N ARG A 121 -13.82 2.80 0.61
CA ARG A 121 -14.79 2.17 1.52
C ARG A 121 -16.16 2.77 1.23
N ASN A 122 -17.01 2.05 0.51
CA ASN A 122 -18.41 2.40 0.45
C ASN A 122 -18.99 2.20 1.85
N ALA A 123 -19.17 3.28 2.60
CA ALA A 123 -19.74 3.31 3.95
C ALA A 123 -21.25 2.99 3.97
N ILE A 124 -21.77 2.33 2.93
CA ILE A 124 -23.21 2.16 2.68
C ILE A 124 -23.73 0.84 3.27
N ASP A 125 -22.85 -0.08 3.69
CA ASP A 125 -23.26 -1.39 4.22
C ASP A 125 -23.58 -1.38 5.73
N GLU A 126 -23.26 -0.31 6.48
CA GLU A 126 -23.52 -0.26 7.94
C GLU A 126 -24.91 0.29 8.32
N VAL A 127 -25.67 0.90 7.39
CA VAL A 127 -26.97 1.52 7.74
C VAL A 127 -28.16 0.55 7.65
N GLN A 128 -28.00 -0.63 7.05
CA GLN A 128 -29.14 -1.54 6.80
C GLN A 128 -29.36 -2.64 7.86
N ALA A 129 -28.55 -2.69 8.92
CA ALA A 129 -28.63 -3.72 9.96
C ALA A 129 -29.18 -3.21 11.32
N ALA A 130 -29.94 -2.12 11.35
CA ALA A 130 -30.71 -1.73 12.54
C ALA A 130 -32.13 -2.29 12.42
N PRO A 131 -32.54 -3.32 13.19
CA PRO A 131 -33.92 -3.77 13.20
C PRO A 131 -34.80 -2.65 13.78
N ALA A 132 -35.79 -2.25 13.00
CA ALA A 132 -36.86 -1.35 13.41
C ALA A 132 -37.51 -1.89 14.70
N ARG A 133 -37.22 -1.27 15.84
CA ARG A 133 -38.04 -1.45 17.04
C ARG A 133 -39.34 -0.70 16.82
N SER A 134 -40.34 -1.44 16.36
CA SER A 134 -41.76 -1.12 16.52
C SER A 134 -42.01 -0.73 17.97
N GLN A 135 -42.35 0.54 18.21
CA GLN A 135 -43.06 0.94 19.42
C GLN A 135 -44.55 0.82 19.12
N ALA A 136 -45.19 -0.07 19.87
CA ALA A 136 -46.64 -0.12 20.06
C ALA A 136 -46.96 0.59 21.39
#